data_AF-A0A3B9SW33-F1
#
_entry.id   AF-A0A3B9SW33-F1
#
_cell.length_a   1.000
_cell.length_b   1.000
_cell.length_c   1.000
_cell.angle_alpha   90.00
_cell.angle_beta   90.00
_cell.angle_gamma   90.00
#
_symmetry.space_group_name_H-M   'P 1'
#
loop_
_entity.id
_entity.type
_entity.pdbx_description
1 polymer ?
#
loop_
_entity_poly.entity_id
_entity_poly.type
_entity_poly.pdbx_seq_one_letter_code
_entity_poly.pdbx_strand_id
1 'polypeptide(L)'
;MNEKQKALEGALMQIERHFGKGSIMRLGEASANLNVEVIPTGALSLDIALGVGGVPRGRVVEVFGPEASGKTTVALHIIAEAQKAGGISAFIDAEHALDPLYARNLGVDIDNLLVSQPDTGEQALEIC
;
A
#
# COMPACT_ATOMS: atom_id res chain seq x y z
N MET A 1 -16.35 29.94 -26.57
CA MET A 1 -16.06 29.57 -25.18
C MET A 1 -16.86 30.44 -24.25
N ASN A 2 -17.65 29.85 -23.36
CA ASN A 2 -18.46 30.55 -22.36
C ASN A 2 -17.54 31.22 -21.32
N GLU A 3 -17.89 32.40 -20.76
CA GLU A 3 -17.09 33.07 -19.72
C GLU A 3 -16.84 32.16 -18.51
N LYS A 4 -17.84 31.33 -18.15
CA LYS A 4 -17.71 30.31 -17.10
C LYS A 4 -16.58 29.31 -17.37
N GLN A 5 -16.36 28.96 -18.64
CA GLN A 5 -15.30 28.02 -19.06
C GLN A 5 -13.92 28.65 -18.93
N LYS A 6 -13.76 29.92 -19.33
CA LYS A 6 -12.50 30.66 -19.16
C LYS A 6 -12.13 30.86 -17.69
N ALA A 7 -13.12 31.20 -16.85
CA ALA A 7 -12.89 31.34 -15.41
C ALA A 7 -12.47 30.00 -14.76
N LEU A 8 -13.11 28.90 -15.18
CA LEU A 8 -12.76 27.56 -14.72
C LEU A 8 -11.33 27.17 -15.11
N GLU A 9 -10.92 27.37 -16.37
CA GLU A 9 -9.57 27.07 -16.83
C GLU A 9 -8.50 27.91 -16.10
N GLY A 10 -8.79 29.19 -15.84
CA GLY A 10 -7.91 30.06 -15.05
C GLY A 10 -7.73 29.57 -13.61
N ALA A 11 -8.82 29.14 -12.96
CA ALA A 11 -8.75 28.58 -11.61
C ALA A 11 -7.97 27.26 -11.57
N LEU A 12 -8.19 26.36 -12.53
CA LEU A 12 -7.44 25.10 -12.63
C LEU A 12 -5.94 25.35 -12.79
N MET A 13 -5.54 26.29 -13.66
CA MET A 13 -4.13 26.69 -13.82
C MET A 13 -3.53 27.29 -12.55
N GLN A 14 -4.28 28.09 -11.80
CA GLN A 14 -3.80 28.62 -10.53
C GLN A 14 -3.53 27.50 -9.53
N ILE A 15 -4.41 26.51 -9.43
CA ILE A 15 -4.24 25.37 -8.52
C ILE A 15 -2.97 24.58 -8.91
N GLU A 16 -2.80 24.21 -10.19
CA GLU A 16 -1.58 23.49 -10.63
C GLU A 16 -0.29 24.29 -10.41
N ARG A 17 -0.32 25.61 -10.57
CA ARG A 17 0.87 26.46 -10.35
C ARG A 17 1.29 26.50 -8.88
N HIS A 18 0.33 26.47 -7.95
CA HIS A 18 0.62 26.54 -6.52
C HIS A 18 0.94 25.16 -5.91
N PHE A 19 0.31 24.09 -6.41
CA PHE A 19 0.37 22.76 -5.79
C PHE A 19 1.05 21.68 -6.65
N GLY A 20 1.48 22.02 -7.86
CA GLY A 20 2.17 21.12 -8.79
C GLY A 20 1.26 20.51 -9.85
N LYS A 21 1.85 19.98 -10.93
CA LYS A 21 1.10 19.30 -11.99
C LYS A 21 0.34 18.09 -11.41
N GLY A 22 -0.92 17.94 -11.80
CA GLY A 22 -1.76 16.85 -11.33
C GLY A 22 -2.40 17.06 -9.95
N SER A 23 -2.23 18.24 -9.34
CA SER A 23 -2.94 18.61 -8.11
C SER A 23 -4.46 18.71 -8.29
N ILE A 24 -4.92 18.90 -9.53
CA ILE A 24 -6.33 18.86 -9.92
C ILE A 24 -6.45 18.35 -11.34
N MET A 25 -7.34 17.39 -11.57
CA MET A 25 -7.56 16.79 -12.88
C MET A 25 -9.01 16.33 -13.00
N ARG A 26 -9.51 16.23 -14.24
CA ARG A 26 -10.83 15.64 -14.45
C ARG A 26 -10.75 14.15 -14.12
N LEU A 27 -11.75 13.62 -13.43
CA LEU A 27 -11.76 12.21 -13.01
C LEU A 27 -11.59 11.22 -14.18
N GLY A 28 -12.12 11.55 -15.36
CA GLY A 28 -11.95 10.77 -16.60
C GLY A 28 -10.55 10.83 -17.22
N GLU A 29 -9.77 11.87 -16.91
CA GLU A 29 -8.36 11.99 -17.30
C GLU A 29 -7.44 11.31 -16.26
N ALA A 30 -7.85 11.32 -14.98
CA ALA A 30 -7.15 10.63 -13.89
C ALA A 30 -7.16 9.11 -14.06
N SER A 31 -8.29 8.56 -14.52
CA SER A 31 -8.49 7.11 -14.68
C SER A 31 -7.62 6.49 -15.79
N ALA A 32 -7.20 7.28 -16.79
CA ALA A 32 -6.30 6.82 -17.85
C ALA A 32 -4.83 6.67 -17.37
N ASN A 33 -4.45 7.30 -16.26
CA ASN A 33 -3.09 7.29 -15.73
C ASN A 33 -2.94 6.52 -14.40
N LEU A 34 -4.04 6.06 -13.80
CA LEU A 34 -4.01 5.30 -12.55
C LEU A 34 -3.89 3.79 -12.84
N ASN A 35 -2.79 3.39 -13.48
CA ASN A 35 -2.37 1.98 -13.42
C ASN A 35 -1.95 1.71 -11.97
N VAL A 36 -2.90 1.20 -11.17
CA VAL A 36 -2.63 0.80 -9.79
C VAL A 36 -1.78 -0.45 -9.86
N GLU A 37 -0.50 -0.32 -9.54
CA GLU A 37 0.37 -1.47 -9.34
C GLU A 37 -0.15 -2.31 -8.17
N VAL A 38 0.00 -3.63 -8.26
CA VAL A 38 -0.47 -4.58 -7.24
C VAL A 38 0.66 -5.47 -6.77
N ILE A 39 0.56 -5.93 -5.52
CA ILE A 39 1.43 -6.97 -4.95
C ILE A 39 0.57 -8.21 -4.75
N PRO A 40 0.92 -9.38 -5.33
CA PRO A 40 0.20 -10.62 -5.08
C PRO A 40 0.18 -10.95 -3.58
N THR A 41 -0.91 -11.56 -3.11
CA THR A 41 -1.05 -11.93 -1.69
C THR A 41 -0.30 -13.20 -1.32
N GLY A 42 0.22 -13.93 -2.30
CA GLY A 42 0.75 -15.29 -2.14
C GLY A 42 -0.35 -16.36 -2.15
N ALA A 43 -1.62 -15.97 -2.21
CA ALA A 43 -2.77 -16.86 -2.31
C ALA A 43 -3.60 -16.53 -3.56
N LEU A 44 -3.46 -17.35 -4.60
CA LEU A 44 -4.12 -17.14 -5.90
C LEU A 44 -5.64 -16.93 -5.79
N SER A 45 -6.31 -17.67 -4.91
CA SER A 45 -7.75 -17.52 -4.69
C SER A 45 -8.12 -16.15 -4.14
N LEU A 46 -7.30 -15.58 -3.27
CA LEU A 46 -7.50 -14.24 -2.71
C LEU A 46 -7.19 -13.16 -3.75
N ASP A 47 -6.14 -13.33 -4.55
CA ASP A 47 -5.79 -12.40 -5.63
C ASP A 47 -6.92 -12.29 -6.66
N ILE A 48 -7.53 -13.42 -7.02
CA ILE A 48 -8.72 -13.48 -7.88
C ILE A 48 -9.90 -12.78 -7.19
N ALA A 49 -10.15 -13.06 -5.91
CA ALA A 49 -11.27 -12.48 -5.17
C ALA A 49 -11.15 -10.94 -5.02
N LEU A 50 -9.93 -10.41 -4.94
CA LEU A 50 -9.66 -8.97 -4.91
C LEU A 50 -9.93 -8.28 -6.28
N GLY A 51 -10.06 -9.05 -7.37
CA GLY A 51 -10.41 -8.57 -8.71
C GLY A 51 -9.30 -7.83 -9.45
N VAL A 52 -8.34 -7.25 -8.73
CA VAL A 52 -7.17 -6.54 -9.27
C VAL A 52 -5.90 -7.40 -9.27
N GLY A 53 -5.95 -8.63 -8.77
CA GLY A 53 -4.83 -9.58 -8.77
C GLY A 53 -3.86 -9.46 -7.59
N GLY A 54 -4.23 -8.74 -6.52
CA GLY A 54 -3.41 -8.57 -5.33
C GLY A 54 -3.80 -7.35 -4.51
N VAL A 55 -2.95 -6.96 -3.56
CA VAL A 55 -3.14 -5.72 -2.79
C VAL A 55 -2.64 -4.50 -3.57
N PRO A 56 -3.41 -3.40 -3.64
CA PRO A 56 -3.03 -2.21 -4.42
C PRO A 56 -1.93 -1.39 -3.73
N ARG A 57 -0.88 -1.04 -4.47
CA ARG A 57 0.18 -0.13 -4.01
C ARG A 57 -0.35 1.30 -3.83
N GLY A 58 0.23 2.02 -2.87
CA GLY A 58 -0.15 3.40 -2.55
C GLY A 58 -1.53 3.54 -1.89
N ARG A 59 -2.04 2.46 -1.30
CA ARG A 59 -3.33 2.41 -0.59
C ARG A 59 -3.16 1.72 0.76
N VAL A 60 -4.03 2.04 1.69
CA VAL A 60 -4.12 1.33 2.98
C VAL A 60 -5.02 0.11 2.79
N VAL A 61 -4.57 -1.04 3.29
CA VAL A 61 -5.32 -2.31 3.29
C VAL A 61 -5.44 -2.79 4.73
N GLU A 62 -6.64 -3.17 5.13
CA GLU A 62 -6.93 -3.72 6.46
C GLU A 62 -7.23 -5.21 6.35
N VAL A 63 -6.52 -6.03 7.13
CA VAL A 63 -6.77 -7.47 7.28
C VAL A 63 -7.17 -7.72 8.73
N PHE A 64 -8.44 -7.98 8.98
CA PHE A 64 -8.99 -8.19 10.32
C PHE A 64 -9.60 -9.60 10.46
N GLY A 65 -9.73 -10.06 11.71
CA GLY A 65 -10.26 -11.39 12.02
C GLY A 65 -9.87 -11.88 13.41
N PRO A 66 -10.43 -13.03 13.84
CA PRO A 66 -10.16 -13.62 15.15
C PRO A 66 -8.67 -13.88 15.43
N GLU A 67 -8.31 -14.09 16.70
CA GLU A 67 -6.99 -14.59 17.06
C GLU A 67 -6.70 -15.91 16.33
N ALA A 68 -5.44 -16.12 15.93
CA ALA A 68 -5.00 -17.28 15.16
C ALA A 68 -5.69 -17.50 13.78
N SER A 69 -6.43 -16.52 13.25
CA SER A 69 -7.08 -16.63 11.94
C SER A 69 -6.13 -16.49 10.74
N GLY A 70 -4.83 -16.27 10.97
CA GLY A 70 -3.81 -16.14 9.91
C GLY A 70 -3.55 -14.72 9.41
N LYS A 71 -3.98 -13.66 10.12
CA LYS A 71 -3.75 -12.26 9.72
C LYS A 71 -2.26 -11.97 9.43
N THR A 72 -1.40 -12.26 10.41
CA THR A 72 0.05 -12.06 10.29
C THR A 72 0.65 -12.95 9.20
N THR A 73 0.17 -14.19 9.05
CA THR A 73 0.59 -15.10 7.99
C THR A 73 0.33 -14.52 6.59
N VAL A 74 -0.87 -13.96 6.36
CA VAL A 74 -1.21 -13.30 5.08
C VAL A 74 -0.32 -12.07 4.86
N ALA A 75 -0.10 -11.25 5.89
CA ALA A 75 0.78 -10.08 5.81
C ALA A 75 2.22 -10.47 5.44
N LEU A 76 2.76 -11.54 6.05
CA LEU A 76 4.10 -12.05 5.75
C LEU A 76 4.21 -12.63 4.34
N HIS A 77 3.15 -13.28 3.81
CA HIS A 77 3.14 -13.70 2.41
C HIS A 77 3.13 -12.52 1.43
N ILE A 78 2.37 -11.46 1.71
CA ILE A 78 2.41 -10.22 0.91
C ILE A 78 3.82 -9.62 0.93
N ILE A 79 4.48 -9.58 2.08
CA ILE A 79 5.88 -9.13 2.22
C ILE A 79 6.82 -10.00 1.38
N ALA A 80 6.69 -11.32 1.45
CA ALA A 80 7.52 -12.23 0.67
C ALA A 80 7.34 -12.00 -0.85
N GLU A 81 6.11 -11.81 -1.32
CA GLU A 81 5.84 -11.48 -2.73
C GLU A 81 6.39 -10.10 -3.11
N ALA A 82 6.30 -9.11 -2.23
CA ALA A 82 6.90 -7.79 -2.44
C ALA A 82 8.43 -7.88 -2.58
N GLN A 83 9.09 -8.65 -1.72
CA GLN A 83 10.54 -8.86 -1.75
C GLN A 83 10.98 -9.65 -3.00
N LYS A 84 10.23 -10.68 -3.41
CA LYS A 84 10.49 -11.42 -4.66
C LYS A 84 10.44 -10.53 -5.90
N ALA A 85 9.59 -9.49 -5.88
CA ALA A 85 9.53 -8.48 -6.94
C ALA A 85 10.64 -7.42 -6.85
N GLY A 86 11.61 -7.58 -5.93
CA GLY A 86 12.70 -6.63 -5.70
C GLY A 86 12.33 -5.43 -4.84
N GLY A 87 11.18 -5.47 -4.16
CA GLY A 87 10.73 -4.43 -3.25
C GLY A 87 11.39 -4.52 -1.86
N ILE A 88 11.47 -3.38 -1.18
CA ILE A 88 11.85 -3.31 0.24
C ILE A 88 10.57 -3.33 1.08
N SER A 89 10.58 -4.03 2.20
CA SER A 89 9.45 -4.14 3.12
C SER A 89 9.85 -3.80 4.54
N ALA A 90 8.90 -3.27 5.30
CA ALA A 90 9.04 -3.00 6.73
C ALA A 90 7.89 -3.67 7.49
N PHE A 91 8.17 -4.13 8.71
CA PHE A 91 7.21 -4.71 9.62
C PHE A 91 7.22 -3.96 10.95
N ILE A 92 6.07 -3.42 11.34
CA ILE A 92 5.89 -2.74 12.63
C ILE A 92 5.27 -3.75 13.61
N ASP A 93 6.10 -4.36 14.45
CA ASP A 93 5.71 -5.39 15.40
C ASP A 93 5.25 -4.77 16.72
N ALA A 94 4.07 -4.14 16.69
CA ALA A 94 3.44 -3.56 17.88
C ALA A 94 2.96 -4.63 18.89
N GLU A 95 2.83 -5.89 18.47
CA GLU A 95 2.43 -7.01 19.34
C GLU A 95 3.63 -7.72 19.99
N HIS A 96 4.87 -7.36 19.61
CA HIS A 96 6.11 -8.00 20.06
C HIS A 96 6.08 -9.54 19.91
N ALA A 97 5.45 -10.03 18.83
CA ALA A 97 5.11 -11.45 18.65
C ALA A 97 5.63 -12.04 17.33
N LEU A 98 6.40 -11.27 16.54
CA LEU A 98 6.94 -11.77 15.27
C LEU A 98 8.02 -12.84 15.50
N ASP A 99 7.79 -14.03 14.94
CA ASP A 99 8.79 -15.11 14.89
C ASP A 99 9.60 -15.05 13.57
N PRO A 100 10.91 -14.73 13.61
CA PRO A 100 11.75 -14.64 12.42
C PRO A 100 11.90 -15.99 11.68
N LEU A 101 11.89 -17.12 12.40
CA LEU A 101 12.01 -18.43 11.78
C LEU A 101 10.75 -18.77 11.01
N TYR A 102 9.58 -18.46 11.59
CA TYR A 102 8.30 -18.61 10.90
C TYR A 102 8.24 -17.72 9.65
N ALA A 103 8.61 -16.44 9.75
CA ALA A 103 8.65 -15.53 8.60
C ALA A 103 9.55 -16.05 7.47
N ARG A 104 10.75 -16.53 7.80
CA ARG A 104 11.67 -17.14 6.83
C ARG A 104 11.05 -18.36 6.13
N ASN A 105 10.34 -19.22 6.87
CA ASN A 105 9.66 -20.39 6.30
C ASN A 105 8.51 -20.00 5.34
N LEU A 106 7.92 -18.82 5.50
CA LEU A 106 6.92 -18.28 4.57
C LEU A 106 7.55 -17.63 3.32
N GLY A 107 8.88 -17.59 3.23
CA GLY A 107 9.62 -17.05 2.09
C GLY A 107 10.01 -15.57 2.24
N VAL A 108 9.90 -15.00 3.45
CA VAL A 108 10.39 -13.66 3.75
C VAL A 108 11.92 -13.68 3.80
N ASP A 109 12.55 -12.74 3.10
CA ASP A 109 13.96 -12.44 3.26
C ASP A 109 14.15 -11.62 4.54
N ILE A 110 14.42 -12.34 5.63
CA ILE A 110 14.52 -11.74 6.96
C ILE A 110 15.80 -10.92 7.14
N ASP A 111 16.83 -11.13 6.32
CA ASP A 111 18.08 -10.37 6.40
C ASP A 111 17.89 -8.96 5.83
N ASN A 112 16.91 -8.79 4.94
CA ASN A 112 16.55 -7.52 4.30
C ASN A 112 15.18 -6.96 4.73
N LEU A 113 14.52 -7.55 5.74
CA LEU A 113 13.27 -7.03 6.30
C LEU A 113 13.57 -5.95 7.35
N LEU A 114 13.05 -4.75 7.16
CA LEU A 114 13.12 -3.71 8.18
C LEU A 114 12.11 -4.02 9.29
N VAL A 115 12.51 -3.97 10.55
CA VAL A 115 11.63 -4.25 11.69
C VAL A 115 11.70 -3.12 12.70
N SER A 116 10.54 -2.71 13.21
CA SER A 116 10.42 -1.77 14.33
C SER A 116 9.50 -2.36 15.40
N GLN A 117 9.89 -2.20 16.67
CA GLN A 117 9.11 -2.56 17.84
C GLN A 117 8.85 -1.27 18.65
N PRO A 118 7.78 -0.52 18.31
CA PRO A 118 7.50 0.76 18.93
C PRO A 118 6.90 0.59 20.34
N ASP A 119 7.17 1.57 21.21
CA ASP A 119 6.63 1.63 22.57
C ASP A 119 5.17 2.11 22.59
N THR A 120 4.74 2.90 21.59
CA THR A 120 3.38 3.44 21.48
C THR A 120 2.81 3.39 20.07
N GLY A 121 1.48 3.50 19.95
CA GLY A 121 0.79 3.56 18.66
C GLY A 121 1.14 4.83 17.86
N GLU A 122 1.35 5.96 18.52
CA GLU A 122 1.77 7.21 17.87
C GLU A 122 3.16 7.05 17.24
N GLN A 123 4.10 6.44 17.96
CA GLN A 123 5.42 6.14 17.43
C GLN A 123 5.35 5.17 16.23
N ALA A 124 4.48 4.16 16.31
CA ALA A 124 4.24 3.23 15.21
C ALA A 124 3.77 3.96 13.93
N LEU A 125 2.89 4.96 14.08
CA LEU A 125 2.36 5.75 12.97
C LEU A 125 3.36 6.77 12.43
N GLU A 126 4.22 7.35 13.27
CA GLU A 126 5.26 8.29 12.85
C GLU A 126 6.36 7.62 12.02
N ILE A 127 6.57 6.32 12.23
CA ILE A 127 7.53 5.50 11.46
C ILE A 127 6.98 5.11 10.06
N CYS A 128 5.65 5.06 9.88
CA CYS A 128 4.98 4.67 8.62
C CYS A 128 5.01 5.78 7.57
#